data_AF-J2GGF8-F1
#
_entry.id   AF-J2GGF8-F1
#
_cell.length_a   1.000
_cell.length_b   1.000
_cell.length_c   1.000
_cell.angle_alpha   90.00
_cell.angle_beta   90.00
_cell.angle_gamma   90.00
#
_symmetry.space_group_name_H-M   'P 1'
#
loop_
_entity.id
_entity.type
_entity.pdbx_description
1 polymer ?
#
loop_
_entity_poly.entity_id
_entity_poly.type
_entity_poly.pdbx_seq_one_letter_code
_entity_poly.pdbx_strand_id
1 'polypeptide(L)'
;MITLAAFELADSNERVIDIAIKYGYGSADSFARAFQTVHGVTPTEARHIGNSLKAYPRMNFHLSIKGGSAMNYRMEEKEAFRIVGLKKRVPLIYRGVNPEIARRRRMYSDSGTPARKENILLK
;
A
#
# COMPACT_ATOMS: atom_id res chain seq x y z
N MET A 1 -5.57 3.76 -23.80
CA MET A 1 -6.71 3.97 -22.89
C MET A 1 -7.97 4.12 -23.72
N ILE A 2 -9.04 3.39 -23.40
CA ILE A 2 -10.26 3.31 -24.22
C ILE A 2 -10.89 4.69 -24.45
N THR A 3 -10.92 5.55 -23.43
CA THR A 3 -11.44 6.92 -23.57
C THR A 3 -10.70 7.73 -24.64
N LEU A 4 -9.36 7.59 -24.75
CA LEU A 4 -8.59 8.30 -25.78
C LEU A 4 -8.84 7.70 -27.17
N ALA A 5 -8.98 6.38 -27.25
CA ALA A 5 -9.40 5.70 -28.48
C ALA A 5 -10.79 6.17 -28.95
N ALA A 6 -11.71 6.42 -28.03
CA ALA A 6 -13.05 6.92 -28.36
C ALA A 6 -13.02 8.34 -28.96
N PHE A 7 -12.19 9.23 -28.42
CA PHE A 7 -11.98 10.56 -29.00
C PHE A 7 -11.38 10.48 -30.41
N GLU A 8 -10.33 9.68 -30.60
CA GLU A 8 -9.71 9.51 -31.91
C GLU A 8 -10.66 8.87 -32.92
N LEU A 9 -11.50 7.94 -32.48
CA LEU A 9 -12.46 7.26 -33.34
C LEU A 9 -13.61 8.19 -33.77
N ALA A 10 -13.95 9.18 -32.94
CA ALA A 10 -14.92 10.23 -33.30
C ALA A 10 -14.34 11.29 -34.25
N ASP A 11 -13.02 11.55 -34.19
CA ASP A 11 -12.34 12.60 -34.97
C ASP A 11 -11.67 12.07 -36.26
N SER A 12 -11.64 10.75 -36.47
CA SER A 12 -10.95 10.13 -37.59
C SER A 12 -11.79 9.11 -38.36
N ASN A 13 -11.38 8.85 -39.60
CA ASN A 13 -11.93 7.79 -40.45
C ASN A 13 -11.02 6.55 -40.50
N GLU A 14 -10.06 6.43 -39.56
CA GLU A 14 -9.16 5.27 -39.47
C GLU A 14 -9.94 3.98 -39.19
N ARG A 15 -9.46 2.83 -39.66
CA ARG A 15 -10.16 1.56 -39.44
C ARG A 15 -10.13 1.22 -37.95
N VAL A 16 -11.21 0.62 -37.45
CA VAL A 16 -11.33 0.24 -36.03
C VAL A 16 -10.16 -0.64 -35.56
N ILE A 17 -9.65 -1.52 -36.43
CA ILE A 17 -8.50 -2.38 -36.12
C ILE A 17 -7.20 -1.58 -35.96
N ASP A 18 -6.99 -0.52 -36.74
CA ASP A 18 -5.78 0.30 -36.66
C ASP A 18 -5.76 1.07 -35.33
N ILE A 19 -6.91 1.66 -34.96
CA ILE A 19 -7.11 2.30 -33.66
C ILE A 19 -6.92 1.28 -32.52
N ALA A 20 -7.50 0.09 -32.63
CA ALA A 20 -7.35 -0.96 -31.62
C ALA A 20 -5.87 -1.29 -31.36
N ILE A 21 -5.09 -1.50 -32.42
CA ILE A 21 -3.65 -1.79 -32.35
C ILE A 21 -2.90 -0.61 -31.72
N LYS A 22 -3.17 0.63 -32.14
CA LYS A 22 -2.56 1.85 -31.59
C LYS A 22 -2.74 1.99 -30.08
N TYR A 23 -3.89 1.54 -29.58
CA TYR A 23 -4.22 1.59 -28.15
C TYR A 23 -3.93 0.29 -27.37
N GLY A 24 -3.18 -0.64 -27.97
CA GLY A 24 -2.64 -1.81 -27.29
C GLY A 24 -3.53 -3.05 -27.28
N TYR A 25 -4.54 -3.11 -28.15
CA TYR A 25 -5.40 -4.28 -28.29
C TYR A 25 -4.91 -5.18 -29.42
N GLY A 26 -4.82 -6.49 -29.16
CA GLY A 26 -4.35 -7.48 -30.13
C GLY A 26 -5.38 -7.88 -31.20
N SER A 27 -6.64 -7.46 -31.06
CA SER A 27 -7.69 -7.74 -32.04
C SER A 27 -8.82 -6.70 -31.98
N ALA A 28 -9.52 -6.51 -33.09
CA ALA A 28 -10.69 -5.63 -33.15
C ALA A 28 -11.81 -6.10 -32.20
N ASP A 29 -12.01 -7.42 -32.06
CA ASP A 29 -13.04 -7.98 -31.17
C ASP A 29 -12.77 -7.67 -29.69
N SER A 30 -11.51 -7.82 -29.25
CA SER A 30 -11.12 -7.51 -27.86
C SER A 30 -11.31 -6.03 -27.55
N PHE A 31 -10.97 -5.16 -28.51
CA PHE A 31 -11.21 -3.73 -28.43
C PHE A 31 -12.70 -3.40 -28.37
N ALA A 32 -13.51 -3.94 -29.28
CA ALA A 32 -14.95 -3.67 -29.35
C ALA A 32 -15.67 -4.07 -28.06
N ARG A 33 -15.37 -5.24 -27.49
CA ARG A 33 -15.93 -5.67 -26.19
C ARG A 33 -15.56 -4.70 -25.07
N ALA A 34 -14.29 -4.32 -24.97
CA ALA A 34 -13.83 -3.42 -23.92
C ALA A 34 -14.43 -2.01 -24.10
N PHE A 35 -14.50 -1.53 -25.34
CA PHE A 35 -15.09 -0.26 -25.72
C PHE A 35 -16.57 -0.18 -25.34
N GLN A 36 -17.35 -1.20 -25.72
CA GLN A 36 -18.77 -1.30 -25.36
C GLN A 36 -18.96 -1.40 -23.85
N THR A 37 -18.09 -2.12 -23.13
CA THR A 37 -18.15 -2.19 -21.67
C THR A 37 -17.97 -0.83 -21.01
N VAL A 38 -17.07 0.01 -21.54
CA VAL A 38 -16.76 1.33 -20.97
C VAL A 38 -17.74 2.41 -21.42
N HIS A 39 -18.10 2.45 -22.70
CA HIS A 39 -18.89 3.53 -23.31
C HIS A 39 -20.36 3.18 -23.52
N GLY A 40 -20.76 1.91 -23.43
CA GLY A 40 -22.13 1.45 -23.64
C GLY A 40 -22.56 1.30 -25.10
N VAL A 41 -21.71 1.70 -26.04
CA VAL A 41 -21.95 1.64 -27.50
C VAL A 41 -20.78 0.97 -28.20
N THR A 42 -21.00 0.46 -29.41
CA THR A 42 -19.94 -0.11 -30.25
C THR A 42 -19.03 0.98 -30.82
N PRO A 43 -17.79 0.63 -31.24
CA PRO A 43 -16.93 1.58 -31.95
C PRO A 43 -17.59 2.19 -33.19
N THR A 44 -18.32 1.40 -33.98
CA THR A 44 -19.00 1.91 -35.18
C THR A 44 -20.08 2.93 -34.82
N GLU A 45 -20.90 2.64 -33.81
CA GLU A 45 -21.91 3.58 -33.29
C GLU A 45 -21.27 4.87 -32.79
N ALA A 46 -20.13 4.78 -32.10
CA ALA A 46 -19.41 5.95 -31.58
C ALA A 46 -18.94 6.94 -32.66
N ARG A 47 -18.86 6.55 -33.94
CA ARG A 47 -18.58 7.49 -35.05
C ARG A 47 -19.77 8.36 -35.41
N HIS A 48 -20.99 7.86 -35.18
CA HIS A 48 -22.18 8.61 -35.55
C HIS A 48 -22.41 9.76 -34.56
N ILE A 49 -22.55 10.97 -35.10
CA ILE A 49 -22.82 12.20 -34.37
C ILE A 49 -24.07 12.02 -33.50
N GLY A 50 -23.97 12.36 -32.21
CA GLY A 50 -25.08 12.29 -31.25
C GLY A 50 -24.93 11.26 -30.14
N ASN A 51 -23.93 10.38 -30.20
CA ASN A 51 -23.67 9.42 -29.12
C ASN A 51 -22.88 10.02 -27.95
N SER A 52 -23.39 9.84 -26.74
CA SER A 52 -22.72 10.28 -25.51
C SER A 52 -21.67 9.25 -25.08
N LEU A 53 -20.41 9.64 -25.07
CA LEU A 53 -19.29 8.79 -24.65
C LEU A 53 -18.89 9.11 -23.21
N LYS A 54 -18.74 8.08 -22.37
CA LYS A 54 -18.21 8.25 -21.01
C LYS A 54 -16.71 8.53 -21.03
N ALA A 55 -16.29 9.69 -20.52
CA ALA A 55 -14.88 10.02 -20.33
C ALA A 55 -14.44 9.70 -18.90
N TYR A 56 -13.36 8.91 -18.75
CA TYR A 56 -12.76 8.62 -17.46
C TYR A 56 -11.42 9.34 -17.33
N PRO A 57 -11.20 10.12 -16.24
CA PRO A 57 -9.91 10.76 -16.01
C PRO A 57 -8.80 9.72 -15.79
N ARG A 58 -7.55 10.09 -16.06
CA ARG A 58 -6.40 9.22 -15.79
C ARG A 58 -6.29 8.97 -14.28
N MET A 59 -6.25 7.70 -13.87
CA MET A 59 -6.01 7.33 -12.49
C MET A 59 -4.51 7.38 -12.19
N ASN A 60 -4.11 8.16 -11.18
CA ASN A 60 -2.74 8.24 -10.69
C ASN A 60 -2.64 7.49 -9.35
N PHE A 61 -1.68 6.57 -9.23
CA PHE A 61 -1.42 5.87 -7.96
C PHE A 61 -0.16 6.43 -7.30
N HIS A 62 -0.20 6.62 -5.98
CA HIS A 62 0.94 7.04 -5.17
C HIS A 62 1.21 5.98 -4.09
N LEU A 63 2.35 5.29 -4.19
CA LEU A 63 2.81 4.33 -3.19
C LEU A 63 3.82 5.00 -2.26
N SER A 64 3.55 5.00 -0.95
CA SER A 64 4.50 5.43 0.08
C SER A 64 4.93 4.24 0.92
N ILE A 65 6.21 3.85 0.81
CA ILE A 65 6.79 2.76 1.60
C ILE A 65 7.39 3.37 2.87
N LYS A 66 6.78 3.08 4.02
CA LYS A 66 7.32 3.45 5.34
C LYS A 66 8.01 2.25 5.97
N GLY A 67 9.34 2.29 6.06
CA GLY A 67 10.12 1.31 6.83
C GLY A 67 10.05 1.54 8.34
N GLY A 68 10.48 0.56 9.13
CA GLY A 68 10.74 0.73 10.56
C GLY A 68 12.05 1.49 10.83
N SER A 69 12.26 1.96 12.06
CA SER A 69 13.54 2.55 12.46
C SER A 69 14.63 1.47 12.54
N ALA A 70 15.84 1.79 12.08
CA ALA A 70 16.99 0.91 12.22
C ALA A 70 17.27 0.62 13.70
N MET A 71 17.35 -0.66 14.07
CA MET A 71 17.77 -1.10 15.41
C MET A 71 19.26 -1.42 15.37
N ASN A 72 20.08 -0.61 16.03
CA ASN A 72 21.49 -0.89 16.20
C ASN A 72 21.65 -2.11 17.14
N TYR A 73 22.29 -3.18 16.67
CA TYR A 73 22.52 -4.39 17.47
C TYR A 73 23.99 -4.83 17.35
N ARG A 74 24.49 -5.50 18.40
CA ARG A 74 25.82 -6.12 18.45
C ARG A 74 25.75 -7.38 19.31
N MET A 75 26.50 -8.42 18.95
CA MET A 75 26.68 -9.61 19.78
C MET A 75 27.79 -9.35 20.81
N GLU A 76 27.52 -9.70 22.06
CA GLU A 76 28.45 -9.54 23.19
C GLU A 76 28.46 -10.81 24.03
N GLU A 77 29.65 -11.25 24.41
CA GLU A 77 29.84 -12.29 25.42
C GLU A 77 29.90 -11.64 26.81
N LYS A 78 29.17 -12.19 27.78
CA LYS A 78 29.09 -11.68 29.16
C LYS A 78 29.25 -12.81 30.16
N GLU A 79 30.05 -12.56 31.19
CA GLU A 79 30.19 -13.43 32.36
C GLU A 79 28.84 -13.60 33.08
N ALA A 80 28.72 -14.68 33.86
CA ALA A 80 27.51 -14.94 34.63
C ALA A 80 27.23 -13.80 35.65
N PHE A 81 25.99 -13.29 35.65
CA PHE A 81 25.56 -12.22 36.56
C PHE A 81 24.18 -12.52 37.19
N ARG A 82 23.91 -11.89 38.34
CA ARG A 82 22.65 -12.06 39.08
C ARG A 82 21.67 -10.95 38.74
N ILE A 83 20.45 -11.34 38.36
CA ILE A 83 19.34 -10.41 38.12
C ILE A 83 18.35 -10.53 39.28
N VAL A 84 17.96 -9.39 39.86
CA VAL A 84 16.91 -9.30 40.89
C VAL A 84 15.82 -8.38 40.38
N GLY A 85 14.56 -8.80 40.46
CA GLY A 85 13.44 -8.01 40.00
C GLY A 85 12.10 -8.73 40.15
N LEU A 86 11.03 -8.00 39.86
CA LEU A 86 9.67 -8.52 39.95
C LEU A 86 9.31 -9.31 38.68
N LYS A 87 8.77 -10.53 38.83
CA LYS A 87 8.26 -11.35 37.72
C LYS A 87 6.73 -11.32 37.66
N LYS A 88 6.15 -11.16 36.47
CA LYS A 88 4.71 -11.29 36.21
C LYS A 88 4.51 -11.95 34.85
N ARG A 89 3.63 -12.94 34.76
CA ARG A 89 3.19 -13.51 33.49
C ARG A 89 2.09 -12.62 32.93
N VAL A 90 2.21 -12.19 31.67
CA VAL A 90 1.22 -11.36 30.99
C VAL A 90 0.78 -12.04 29.70
N PRO A 91 -0.50 -11.89 29.29
CA PRO A 91 -0.97 -12.42 28.03
C PRO A 91 -0.27 -11.72 26.87
N LEU A 92 0.04 -12.47 25.80
CA LEU A 92 0.64 -11.92 24.60
C LEU A 92 -0.41 -11.13 23.81
N ILE A 93 -0.08 -9.88 23.46
CA ILE A 93 -0.91 -9.02 22.62
C ILE A 93 -0.11 -8.75 21.35
N TYR A 94 -0.63 -9.20 20.21
CA TYR A 94 0.09 -9.19 18.92
C TYR A 94 0.14 -7.81 18.25
N ARG A 95 -0.76 -6.88 18.62
CA ARG A 95 -0.81 -5.54 18.04
C ARG A 95 -1.04 -4.50 19.12
N GLY A 96 -0.29 -3.40 19.04
CA GLY A 96 -0.40 -2.27 19.96
C GLY A 96 0.32 -2.49 21.29
N VAL A 97 0.16 -1.53 22.20
CA VAL A 97 0.81 -1.54 23.51
C VAL A 97 0.08 -2.51 24.43
N ASN A 98 0.81 -3.43 25.07
CA ASN A 98 0.23 -4.28 26.11
C ASN A 98 -0.06 -3.45 27.38
N PRO A 99 -1.34 -3.31 27.79
CA PRO A 99 -1.73 -2.43 28.90
C PRO A 99 -1.16 -2.90 30.23
N GLU A 100 -0.96 -4.21 30.43
CA GLU A 100 -0.34 -4.75 31.65
C GLU A 100 1.15 -4.39 31.75
N ILE A 101 1.86 -4.38 30.62
CA ILE A 101 3.27 -3.94 30.55
C ILE A 101 3.36 -2.42 30.75
N ALA A 102 2.46 -1.66 30.13
CA ALA A 102 2.42 -0.19 30.24
C ALA A 102 2.12 0.28 31.67
N ARG A 103 1.15 -0.35 32.36
CA ARG A 103 0.85 -0.09 33.79
C ARG A 103 2.07 -0.33 34.66
N ARG A 104 2.82 -1.40 34.39
CA ARG A 104 4.03 -1.74 35.15
C ARG A 104 5.13 -0.69 35.02
N ARG A 105 5.34 -0.13 33.83
CA ARG A 105 6.34 0.93 33.60
C ARG A 105 6.12 2.16 34.48
N ARG A 106 4.85 2.54 34.73
CA ARG A 106 4.49 3.68 35.61
C ARG A 106 4.77 3.41 37.08
N MET A 107 4.60 2.16 37.55
CA MET A 107 4.91 1.81 38.94
C MET A 107 6.42 1.90 39.27
N TYR A 108 7.30 1.69 38.29
CA TYR A 108 8.75 1.83 38.48
C TYR A 108 9.25 3.27 38.49
N SER A 109 8.53 4.22 37.86
CA SER A 109 8.92 5.64 37.91
C SER A 109 8.61 6.31 39.25
N ASP A 110 7.63 5.80 39.99
CA ASP A 110 7.15 6.37 41.27
C ASP A 110 7.83 5.75 42.52
N SER A 111 8.38 4.54 42.42
CA SER A 111 8.83 3.77 43.58
C SER A 111 10.28 4.01 44.01
N GLY A 112 10.93 5.09 43.54
CA GLY A 112 12.16 5.66 44.11
C GLY A 112 13.33 4.70 44.37
N THR A 113 13.31 3.48 43.84
CA THR A 113 14.33 2.48 44.11
C THR A 113 15.37 2.59 43.01
N PRO A 114 16.59 3.09 43.29
CA PRO A 114 17.64 3.09 42.30
C PRO A 114 18.01 1.63 42.08
N ALA A 115 17.51 1.03 41.00
CA ALA A 115 18.17 -0.15 40.45
C ALA A 115 19.63 0.27 40.28
N ARG A 116 20.56 -0.37 41.02
CA ARG A 116 21.98 -0.17 40.81
C ARG A 116 22.22 -0.40 39.32
N LYS A 117 22.41 0.68 38.58
CA LYS A 117 22.75 0.68 37.15
C LYS A 117 24.25 0.36 37.00
N GLU A 118 24.76 -0.53 37.83
CA GLU A 118 26.13 -1.02 37.72
C GLU A 118 26.02 -2.28 36.84
N ASN A 119 26.49 -2.15 35.59
CA ASN A 119 26.65 -3.21 34.57
C ASN A 119 25.49 -3.61 33.65
N ILE A 120 24.52 -2.74 33.39
CA ILE A 120 23.62 -2.90 32.21
C ILE A 120 23.57 -1.64 31.34
N LEU A 121 24.65 -0.85 31.31
CA LEU A 121 24.93 0.05 30.20
C LEU A 121 26.04 -0.60 29.36
N LEU A 122 25.74 -0.79 28.07
CA LEU A 122 26.64 -1.36 27.07
C LEU A 122 28.00 -0.64 27.08
N LYS A 123 29.09 -1.42 27.18
CA LYS A 123 30.35 -1.09 26.50
C LYS A 123 30.31 -1.78 25.17
#